data_AF-F6FHZ5-F1
#
_entry.id   AF-F6FHZ5-F1
#
_cell.length_a   1.000
_cell.length_b   1.000
_cell.length_c   1.000
_cell.angle_alpha   90.00
_cell.angle_beta   90.00
_cell.angle_gamma   90.00
#
_symmetry.space_group_name_H-M   'P 1'
#
loop_
_entity.id
_entity.type
_entity.pdbx_description
1 polymer ?
#
loop_
_entity_poly.entity_id
_entity_poly.type
_entity_poly.pdbx_seq_one_letter_code
_entity_poly.pdbx_strand_id
1 'polypeptide(L)'
;MYEAQDPKGNSGNRTFSKLLGKYGNRDEFFVKFGQDSGKPVSESSKTEINNACENKANKKNINGKVYLWWGKVKDKNTWIYALDLHNHDWDSDPKVEKEFSSTIPTIRA
;
A
#
# COMPACT_ATOMS: atom_id res chain seq x y z
N MET A 1 -2.79 -6.74 1.80
CA MET A 1 -1.91 -5.56 1.89
C MET A 1 -1.43 -5.19 0.50
N TYR A 2 -1.32 -3.90 0.19
CA TYR A 2 -0.89 -3.44 -1.12
C TYR A 2 0.24 -2.42 -1.00
N GLU A 3 1.28 -2.64 -1.80
CA GLU A 3 2.28 -1.62 -2.08
C GLU A 3 1.82 -0.84 -3.31
N ALA A 4 1.78 0.48 -3.17
CA ALA A 4 1.43 1.41 -4.23
C ALA A 4 2.61 2.32 -4.55
N GLN A 5 2.58 2.87 -5.76
CA GLN A 5 3.40 4.02 -6.09
C GLN A 5 2.98 5.23 -5.25
N ASP A 6 3.90 6.17 -5.03
CA ASP A 6 3.60 7.45 -4.39
C ASP A 6 2.34 8.10 -5.03
N PRO A 7 1.28 8.37 -4.25
CA PRO A 7 0.05 8.88 -4.79
C PRO A 7 0.22 10.34 -5.24
N LYS A 8 -0.49 10.71 -6.29
CA LYS A 8 -0.53 12.10 -6.76
C LYS A 8 -1.55 12.91 -5.95
N GLY A 9 -1.37 14.22 -5.92
CA GLY A 9 -2.30 15.16 -5.28
C GLY A 9 -1.86 15.60 -3.89
N ASN A 10 -2.75 16.31 -3.20
CA ASN A 10 -2.51 16.86 -1.87
C ASN A 10 -3.29 16.09 -0.80
N SER A 11 -2.90 16.25 0.47
CA SER A 11 -3.61 15.64 1.60
C SER A 11 -5.12 15.88 1.52
N GLY A 12 -5.92 14.80 1.57
CA GLY A 12 -7.37 14.85 1.47
C GLY A 12 -7.92 14.71 0.03
N ASN A 13 -7.07 14.77 -0.99
CA ASN A 13 -7.42 14.54 -2.39
C ASN A 13 -6.30 13.82 -3.13
N ARG A 14 -5.73 12.79 -2.49
CA ARG A 14 -4.70 11.95 -3.08
C ARG A 14 -5.32 10.81 -3.91
N THR A 15 -4.59 10.36 -4.92
CA THR A 15 -5.02 9.28 -5.81
C THR A 15 -3.84 8.39 -6.19
N PHE A 16 -4.01 7.07 -6.07
CA PHE A 16 -3.05 6.12 -6.63
C PHE A 16 -3.29 5.94 -8.13
N SER A 17 -2.22 5.98 -8.92
CA SER A 17 -2.24 5.58 -10.32
C SER A 17 -1.76 4.14 -10.55
N LYS A 18 -1.04 3.58 -9.57
CA LYS A 18 -0.34 2.31 -9.75
C LYS A 18 -0.17 1.54 -8.44
N LEU A 19 -0.45 0.23 -8.48
CA LEU A 19 -0.14 -0.74 -7.43
C LEU A 19 1.03 -1.62 -7.89
N LEU A 20 2.08 -1.65 -7.08
CA LEU A 20 3.35 -2.35 -7.37
C LEU A 20 3.32 -3.79 -6.86
N GLY A 21 2.64 -4.03 -5.73
CA GLY A 21 2.62 -5.34 -5.08
C GLY A 21 1.35 -5.61 -4.31
N LYS A 22 0.99 -6.90 -4.21
CA LYS A 22 -0.09 -7.41 -3.38
C LYS A 22 0.46 -8.51 -2.48
N TYR A 23 0.17 -8.42 -1.20
CA TYR A 23 0.61 -9.34 -0.15
C TYR A 23 -0.61 -9.85 0.62
N GLY A 24 -0.63 -11.14 0.97
CA GLY A 24 -1.82 -11.81 1.50
C GLY A 24 -2.30 -11.19 2.81
N ASN A 25 -1.38 -10.93 3.74
CA ASN A 25 -1.66 -10.36 5.06
C ASN A 25 -0.54 -9.40 5.51
N ARG A 26 -0.68 -8.82 6.71
CA ARG A 26 0.33 -7.90 7.26
C ARG A 26 1.65 -8.59 7.62
N ASP A 27 1.61 -9.85 8.03
CA ASP A 27 2.82 -10.55 8.48
C ASP A 27 3.70 -10.86 7.27
N GLU A 28 3.11 -11.29 6.16
CA GLU A 28 3.80 -11.41 4.87
C GLU A 28 4.40 -10.08 4.41
N PHE A 29 3.66 -8.97 4.58
CA PHE A 29 4.16 -7.64 4.27
C PHE A 29 5.37 -7.26 5.16
N PHE A 30 5.31 -7.53 6.46
CA PHE A 30 6.39 -7.25 7.40
C PHE A 30 7.62 -8.13 7.17
N VAL A 31 7.43 -9.39 6.78
CA VAL A 31 8.52 -10.29 6.39
C VAL A 31 9.18 -9.80 5.10
N LYS A 32 8.37 -9.44 4.08
CA LYS A 32 8.89 -8.91 2.80
C LYS A 32 9.71 -7.63 3.00
N PHE A 33 9.23 -6.75 3.89
CA PHE A 33 9.82 -5.45 4.16
C PHE A 33 10.53 -5.39 5.52
N GLY A 34 11.24 -6.47 5.86
CA GLY A 34 12.13 -6.53 7.02
C GLY A 34 13.36 -5.62 6.89
N GLN A 35 14.29 -5.72 7.85
CA GLN A 35 15.47 -4.85 7.95
C GLN A 35 16.32 -4.81 6.68
N ASP A 36 16.51 -5.96 6.02
CA ASP A 36 17.39 -6.09 4.84
C ASP A 36 16.70 -5.78 3.49
N SER A 37 15.44 -5.36 3.51
CA SER A 37 14.65 -5.17 2.28
C SER A 37 14.97 -3.90 1.47
N GLY A 38 15.77 -2.99 2.02
CA GLY A 38 15.97 -1.64 1.48
C GLY A 38 14.75 -0.69 1.66
N LYS A 39 13.60 -1.21 2.11
CA LYS A 39 12.39 -0.47 2.49
C LYS A 39 11.86 -0.95 3.85
N PRO A 40 12.66 -0.92 4.93
CA PRO A 40 12.28 -1.56 6.18
C PRO A 40 11.05 -0.92 6.83
N VAL A 41 10.14 -1.73 7.36
CA VAL A 41 8.99 -1.24 8.15
C VAL A 41 9.47 -0.81 9.53
N SER A 42 9.46 0.51 9.77
CA SER A 42 9.74 1.10 11.09
C SER A 42 8.68 0.69 12.12
N GLU A 43 9.02 0.73 13.41
CA GLU A 43 8.08 0.37 14.48
C GLU A 43 6.84 1.28 14.51
N SER A 44 7.02 2.57 14.18
CA SER A 44 5.92 3.51 13.98
C SER A 44 5.00 3.09 12.82
N SER A 45 5.58 2.71 11.68
CA SER A 45 4.79 2.24 10.53
C SER A 45 4.10 0.92 10.85
N LYS A 46 4.73 -0.02 11.56
CA LYS A 46 4.09 -1.27 12.00
C LYS A 46 2.84 -1.00 12.83
N THR A 47 2.95 -0.11 13.83
CA THR A 47 1.82 0.28 14.68
C THR A 47 0.68 0.88 13.86
N GLU A 48 1.01 1.78 12.93
CA GLU A 48 0.03 2.39 12.03
C GLU A 48 -0.65 1.37 11.11
N ILE A 49 0.12 0.46 10.51
CA ILE A 49 -0.39 -0.60 9.65
C ILE A 49 -1.31 -1.54 10.44
N ASN A 50 -0.92 -1.92 11.66
CA ASN A 50 -1.74 -2.77 12.54
C ASN A 50 -3.09 -2.13 12.85
N ASN A 51 -3.08 -0.84 13.18
CA ASN A 51 -4.30 -0.10 13.44
C ASN A 51 -5.20 0.00 12.20
N ALA A 52 -4.63 0.17 11.00
CA ALA A 52 -5.40 0.17 9.75
C ALA A 52 -6.03 -1.20 9.45
N CYS A 53 -5.27 -2.29 9.63
CA CYS A 53 -5.80 -3.65 9.47
C CYS A 53 -6.95 -3.94 10.43
N GLU A 54 -6.87 -3.45 11.68
CA GLU A 54 -7.84 -3.73 12.74
C GLU A 54 -8.96 -2.68 12.88
N ASN A 55 -8.99 -1.67 12.00
CA ASN A 55 -9.92 -0.53 12.08
C ASN A 55 -9.89 0.21 13.43
N LYS A 56 -8.69 0.46 13.97
CA LYS A 56 -8.46 1.12 15.27
C LYS A 56 -7.81 2.50 15.12
N ALA A 57 -7.85 3.30 16.19
CA ALA A 57 -7.14 4.58 16.28
C ALA A 57 -7.38 5.53 15.08
N ASN A 58 -8.65 5.67 14.67
CA ASN A 58 -9.09 6.47 13.52
C ASN A 58 -8.48 6.05 12.17
N LYS A 59 -8.04 4.79 12.05
CA LYS A 59 -7.57 4.18 10.82
C LYS A 59 -8.56 3.12 10.38
N LYS A 60 -8.58 2.84 9.09
CA LYS A 60 -9.44 1.81 8.52
C LYS A 60 -8.81 1.15 7.32
N ASN A 61 -9.24 -0.08 7.06
CA ASN A 61 -9.07 -0.72 5.78
C ASN A 61 -10.31 -0.48 4.91
N ILE A 62 -10.18 -0.79 3.62
CA ILE A 62 -11.32 -0.83 2.69
C ILE A 62 -11.46 -2.26 2.19
N ASN A 63 -12.56 -2.93 2.55
CA ASN A 63 -12.80 -4.33 2.19
C ASN A 63 -11.65 -5.28 2.59
N GLY A 64 -11.04 -5.07 3.77
CA GLY A 64 -9.88 -5.84 4.23
C GLY A 64 -8.55 -5.45 3.56
N LYS A 65 -8.54 -4.44 2.68
CA LYS A 65 -7.36 -3.98 1.95
C LYS A 65 -6.79 -2.72 2.60
N VAL A 66 -5.48 -2.73 2.79
CA VAL A 66 -4.70 -1.56 3.23
C VAL A 66 -3.68 -1.25 2.15
N TYR A 67 -3.64 0.02 1.75
CA TYR A 67 -2.76 0.55 0.71
C TYR A 67 -1.68 1.41 1.35
N LEU A 68 -0.42 1.12 1.02
CA LEU A 68 0.76 1.77 1.57
C LEU A 68 1.69 2.14 0.43
N TRP A 69 2.44 3.21 0.59
CA TRP A 69 3.54 3.54 -0.31
C TRP A 69 4.81 3.83 0.47
N TRP A 70 5.95 3.60 -0.18
CA TRP A 70 7.25 3.97 0.36
C TRP A 70 7.56 5.40 -0.08
N GLY A 71 7.76 6.30 0.88
CA GLY A 71 7.95 7.72 0.59
C GLY A 71 8.71 8.45 1.70
N LYS A 72 9.04 9.72 1.45
CA LYS A 72 9.81 10.55 2.37
C LYS A 72 8.88 11.35 3.29
N VAL A 73 9.04 11.17 4.61
CA VAL A 73 8.41 12.00 5.64
C VAL A 73 9.51 12.77 6.36
N LYS A 74 9.47 14.11 6.26
CA LYS A 74 10.57 14.99 6.68
C LYS A 74 11.87 14.56 5.97
N ASP A 75 12.82 13.98 6.68
CA ASP A 75 14.13 13.56 6.17
C ASP A 75 14.34 12.05 6.11
N LYS A 76 13.30 11.25 6.37
CA LYS A 76 13.40 9.78 6.42
C LYS A 76 12.42 9.12 5.46
N ASN A 77 12.88 8.10 4.76
CA ASN A 77 11.98 7.23 3.99
C ASN A 77 11.29 6.24 4.93
N THR A 78 9.99 6.07 4.78
CA THR A 78 9.19 5.13 5.58
C THR A 78 7.98 4.66 4.78
N TRP A 79 7.31 3.62 5.28
CA TRP A 79 5.99 3.23 4.79
C TRP A 79 4.95 4.20 5.30
N ILE A 80 4.17 4.75 4.38
CA ILE A 80 3.17 5.77 4.66
C ILE A 80 1.78 5.17 4.43
N TYR A 81 0.91 5.39 5.41
CA TYR A 81 -0.52 5.18 5.33
C TYR A 81 -1.22 6.54 5.29
N ALA A 82 -2.34 6.63 4.56
CA ALA A 82 -3.18 7.81 4.57
C ALA A 82 -4.67 7.44 4.56
N LEU A 83 -5.42 8.04 5.49
CA LEU A 83 -6.83 7.74 5.69
C LEU A 83 -7.70 8.13 4.50
N ASP A 84 -7.39 9.24 3.82
CA ASP A 84 -8.11 9.75 2.65
C ASP A 84 -8.09 8.75 1.48
N LEU A 85 -7.04 7.93 1.37
CA LEU A 85 -6.91 6.88 0.37
C LEU A 85 -7.71 5.60 0.69
N HIS A 86 -8.35 5.51 1.85
CA HIS A 86 -9.13 4.34 2.28
C HIS A 86 -10.64 4.59 2.22
N ASN A 87 -11.07 5.44 1.29
CA ASN A 87 -12.47 5.62 0.88
C ASN A 87 -12.79 4.98 -0.48
N HIS A 88 -11.76 4.45 -1.16
CA HIS A 88 -11.85 3.89 -2.51
C HIS A 88 -11.04 2.59 -2.60
N ASP A 89 -11.56 1.62 -3.35
CA ASP A 89 -10.90 0.32 -3.55
C ASP A 89 -10.03 0.35 -4.83
N TRP A 90 -8.77 0.75 -4.67
CA TRP A 90 -7.81 0.92 -5.78
C TRP A 90 -7.49 -0.37 -6.55
N ASP A 91 -7.52 -1.53 -5.90
CA ASP A 91 -7.32 -2.83 -6.57
C ASP A 91 -8.49 -3.21 -7.48
N SER A 92 -9.67 -2.67 -7.22
CA SER A 92 -10.86 -2.88 -8.07
C SER A 92 -11.01 -1.79 -9.15
N ASP A 93 -10.26 -0.69 -9.05
CA ASP A 93 -10.31 0.41 -10.02
C ASP A 93 -9.65 0.00 -11.35
N PRO A 94 -10.35 0.13 -12.50
CA PRO A 94 -9.79 -0.17 -13.81
C PRO A 94 -8.77 0.87 -14.31
N LYS A 95 -8.74 2.08 -13.72
CA LYS A 95 -7.80 3.15 -14.09
C LYS A 95 -6.45 3.03 -13.38
N VAL A 96 -6.34 2.12 -12.40
CA VAL A 96 -5.12 1.88 -11.63
C VAL A 96 -4.35 0.73 -12.25
N GLU A 97 -3.11 0.99 -12.66
CA GLU A 97 -2.20 -0.04 -13.18
C GLU A 97 -1.77 -1.00 -12.05
N LYS A 98 -1.72 -2.31 -12.33
CA LYS A 98 -1.39 -3.35 -11.34
C LYS A 98 -0.23 -4.20 -11.86
N GLU A 99 0.97 -4.00 -11.31
CA GLU A 99 2.17 -4.70 -11.80
C GLU A 99 2.11 -6.21 -11.54
N PHE A 100 1.46 -6.63 -10.46
CA PHE A 100 1.28 -8.03 -10.09
C PHE A 100 0.21 -8.76 -10.91
N SER A 101 -0.58 -8.05 -11.72
CA SER A 101 -1.61 -8.64 -12.59
C SER A 101 -1.15 -8.81 -14.04
N SER A 102 0.06 -8.34 -14.38
CA SER A 102 0.65 -8.43 -15.71
C SER A 102 1.22 -9.83 -15.98
N THR A 103 0.36 -10.85 -15.96
CA THR A 103 0.64 -12.15 -16.60
C THR A 103 -0.40 -12.36 -17.68
N ILE A 104 -0.20 -11.74 -18.85
CA ILE A 104 -0.88 -12.20 -20.06
C ILE A 104 -0.01 -13.34 -20.62
N PRO A 105 -0.43 -14.63 -20.55
CA PRO A 105 0.18 -15.62 -21.41
C PRO A 105 -0.15 -15.24 -22.85
N THR A 106 0.85 -14.78 -23.61
CA THR A 106 0.71 -14.62 -25.05
C THR A 106 0.60 -16.02 -25.64
N ILE A 107 -0.62 -16.50 -25.86
CA ILE A 107 -0.84 -17.61 -26.78
C ILE A 107 -0.68 -17.03 -28.18
N ARG A 108 0.48 -17.25 -28.79
CA ARG A 108 0.63 -17.08 -30.24
C ARG A 108 -0.10 -18.26 -30.89
N ALA A 109 -1.19 -17.96 -31.60
CA ALA A 109 -1.78 -18.86 -32.58
C ALA A 109 -0.93 -18.89 -33.86
#